data_AF-E5VK76-F1
#
_entry.id   AF-E5VK76-F1
#
_cell.length_a   1.000
_cell.length_b   1.000
_cell.length_c   1.000
_cell.angle_alpha   90.00
_cell.angle_beta   90.00
_cell.angle_gamma   90.00
#
_symmetry.space_group_name_H-M   'P 1'
#
loop_
_entity.id
_entity.type
_entity.pdbx_description
1 polymer ?
#
loop_
_entity_poly.entity_id
_entity_poly.type
_entity_poly.pdbx_seq_one_letter_code
_entity_poly.pdbx_strand_id
1 'polypeptide(L)' 'MERFQIQTRSGAHCAPLVHEHFGTIEQGMVRFSFGHETTMKEINQIINAVKILAEE' A
#
# COMPACT_ATOMS: atom_id res chain seq x y z
N MET A 1 -1.35 -14.02 12.39
CA MET A 1 -0.67 -13.86 11.08
C MET A 1 -1.59 -13.05 10.17
N GLU A 2 -1.12 -11.95 9.60
CA GLU A 2 -1.92 -11.12 8.69
C GLU A 2 -2.31 -11.92 7.41
N ARG A 3 -3.53 -11.71 6.91
CA ARG A 3 -4.20 -12.53 5.87
C ARG A 3 -3.35 -12.80 4.62
N PHE A 4 -2.57 -11.83 4.17
CA PHE A 4 -1.79 -11.92 2.92
C PHE A 4 -0.28 -11.96 3.12
N GLN A 5 0.21 -11.86 4.36
CA GLN A 5 1.66 -11.80 4.66
C GLN A 5 2.41 -10.70 3.88
N ILE A 6 1.78 -9.54 3.67
CA ILE A 6 2.35 -8.39 2.95
C ILE A 6 2.48 -7.22 3.93
N GLN A 7 3.69 -6.68 4.04
CA GLN A 7 3.93 -5.48 4.83
C GLN A 7 3.76 -4.22 3.99
N THR A 8 3.01 -3.27 4.53
CA THR A 8 2.83 -1.93 3.95
C THR A 8 3.05 -0.86 5.01
N ARG A 9 3.14 0.40 4.59
CA ARG A 9 3.02 1.54 5.51
C ARG A 9 1.72 2.27 5.20
N SER A 10 0.87 2.44 6.20
CA SER A 10 -0.32 3.31 6.12
C SER A 10 -0.02 4.69 6.73
N GLY A 11 -0.85 5.68 6.41
CA GLY A 11 -0.83 7.00 7.02
C GLY A 11 -0.37 8.12 6.09
N ALA A 12 0.21 9.17 6.68
CA ALA A 12 0.52 10.44 6.01
C ALA A 12 1.89 10.50 5.31
N HIS A 13 2.76 9.52 5.56
CA HIS A 13 4.12 9.43 4.99
C HIS A 13 4.97 10.70 5.11
N CYS A 14 4.71 11.53 6.14
CA CYS A 14 5.32 12.85 6.33
C CYS A 14 5.16 13.80 5.13
N ALA A 15 4.10 13.66 4.33
CA ALA A 15 3.88 14.42 3.10
C ALA A 15 2.52 15.18 3.10
N PRO A 16 2.29 16.13 4.03
CA PRO A 16 0.98 16.75 4.23
C PRO A 16 0.41 17.42 2.96
N LEU A 17 1.25 18.07 2.16
CA LEU A 17 0.81 18.72 0.91
C LEU A 17 0.34 17.71 -0.16
N VAL A 18 0.92 16.50 -0.17
CA VAL A 18 0.47 15.42 -1.07
C VAL A 18 -0.92 14.93 -0.63
N HIS A 19 -1.14 14.82 0.67
CA HIS A 19 -2.43 14.44 1.22
C HIS A 19 -3.50 15.52 0.97
N GLU A 20 -3.14 16.80 1.04
CA GLU A 20 -4.03 17.90 0.63
C GLU A 20 -4.40 17.81 -0.85
N HIS A 21 -3.40 17.64 -1.73
CA HIS A 21 -3.60 17.56 -3.17
C HIS A 21 -4.51 16.39 -3.60
N PHE A 22 -4.36 15.22 -2.98
CA PHE A 22 -5.18 14.04 -3.30
C PHE A 22 -6.44 13.91 -2.44
N GLY A 23 -6.71 14.86 -1.54
CA GLY A 23 -7.88 14.81 -0.66
C GLY A 23 -7.85 13.66 0.35
N THR A 24 -6.66 13.25 0.79
CA THR A 24 -6.45 12.08 1.65
C THR A 24 -5.96 12.43 3.06
N ILE A 25 -6.19 13.66 3.54
CA ILE A 25 -5.76 14.13 4.87
C ILE A 25 -6.33 13.25 5.99
N GLU A 26 -7.64 13.00 5.99
CA GLU A 26 -8.30 12.24 7.06
C GLU A 26 -8.05 10.72 6.95
N GLN A 27 -8.05 10.18 5.73
CA GLN A 27 -7.98 8.73 5.49
C GLN A 27 -6.54 8.19 5.41
N GLY A 28 -5.57 9.05 5.05
CA GLY A 28 -4.22 8.63 4.72
C GLY A 28 -4.10 7.86 3.38
N MET A 29 -2.95 7.21 3.19
CA MET A 29 -2.69 6.36 2.02
C MET A 29 -1.88 5.13 2.44
N VAL A 30 -1.98 4.06 1.66
CA VAL A 30 -1.15 2.86 1.81
C VAL A 30 -0.01 2.89 0.80
N ARG A 31 1.22 2.65 1.26
CA ARG A 31 2.43 2.67 0.44
C ARG A 31 3.16 1.33 0.50
N PHE A 32 3.45 0.79 -0.68
CA PHE A 32 4.42 -0.28 -0.88
C PHE A 32 5.81 0.32 -1.10
N SER A 33 6.85 -0.32 -0.58
CA SER A 33 8.25 0.15 -0.74
C SER A 33 9.09 -1.01 -1.23
N PHE A 34 9.36 -1.01 -2.54
CA PHE A 34 10.15 -2.04 -3.19
C PHE A 34 11.65 -1.74 -3.05
N GLY A 35 12.44 -2.79 -2.90
CA GLY A 35 13.89 -2.74 -2.81
C GLY A 35 14.55 -3.60 -3.88
N HIS A 36 15.88 -3.69 -3.85
CA HIS A 36 16.66 -4.47 -4.81
C HIS A 36 16.26 -5.95 -4.85
N GLU A 37 15.87 -6.51 -3.72
CA GLU A 37 15.52 -7.93 -3.58
C GLU A 37 14.05 -8.23 -3.88
N THR A 38 13.22 -7.21 -4.15
CA THR A 38 11.80 -7.44 -4.46
C THR A 38 11.63 -8.23 -5.75
N THR A 39 10.89 -9.32 -5.67
CA THR A 39 10.66 -10.25 -6.79
C THR A 39 9.32 -10.01 -7.46
N MET A 40 9.22 -10.38 -8.75
CA MET A 40 7.94 -10.34 -9.47
C MET A 40 6.87 -11.27 -8.87
N LYS A 41 7.29 -12.33 -8.17
CA LYS A 41 6.37 -13.20 -7.44
C LYS A 41 5.66 -12.45 -6.31
N GLU A 42 6.41 -11.66 -5.53
CA GLU A 42 5.86 -10.82 -4.46
C GLU A 42 4.98 -9.72 -5.04
N ILE A 43 5.37 -9.08 -6.15
CA ILE A 43 4.54 -8.08 -6.84
C ILE A 43 3.19 -8.68 -7.26
N ASN A 44 3.18 -9.88 -7.84
CA ASN A 44 1.95 -10.55 -8.24
C ASN A 44 1.07 -10.91 -7.02
N GLN A 45 1.68 -11.31 -5.90
CA GLN A 45 0.96 -11.53 -4.64
C GLN A 45 0.29 -10.25 -4.14
N ILE A 46 0.99 -9.11 -4.22
CA ILE A 46 0.46 -7.79 -3.85
C ILE A 46 -0.73 -7.42 -4.74
N ILE A 47 -0.60 -7.54 -6.06
CA ILE A 47 -1.67 -7.22 -7.01
C ILE A 47 -2.92 -8.05 -6.72
N ASN A 48 -2.76 -9.36 -6.48
CA ASN A 48 -3.89 -10.24 -6.17
C ASN A 48 -4.55 -9.88 -4.83
N ALA A 49 -3.76 -9.55 -3.81
CA ALA A 49 -4.30 -9.12 -2.51
C ALA A 49 -5.12 -7.82 -2.64
N VAL A 50 -4.62 -6.84 -3.40
CA VAL A 50 -5.33 -5.57 -3.64
C VAL A 50 -6.63 -5.80 -4.42
N LYS A 51 -6.63 -6.68 -5.43
CA LYS A 51 -7.86 -7.04 -6.15
C LYS A 51 -8.91 -7.66 -5.24
N ILE A 52 -8.50 -8.61 -4.40
CA ILE A 52 -9.40 -9.23 -3.42
C ILE A 52 -10.00 -8.17 -2.48
N LEU A 53 -9.18 -7.28 -1.94
CA LEU A 53 -9.64 -6.21 -1.04
C LEU A 53 -10.56 -5.18 -1.73
N ALA A 54 -10.43 -5.00 -3.05
CA ALA A 54 -11.26 -4.06 -3.81
C ALA A 54 -12.65 -4.62 -4.18
N GLU A 55 -12.82 -5.94 -4.12
CA GLU A 55 -14.09 -6.64 -4.37
C GLU A 55 -14.87 -6.91 -3.06
N GLU A 56 -14.29 -6.56 -1.91
CA GLU A 56 -14.90 -6.64 -0.57
C GLU A 56 -15.69 -5.39 -0.20
#